data_AF-A0A6I4IPM2-F1
#
_entry.id   AF-A0A6I4IPM2-F1
#
_cell.length_a   1.000
_cell.length_b   1.000
_cell.length_c   1.000
_cell.angle_alpha   90.00
_cell.angle_beta   90.00
_cell.angle_gamma   90.00
#
_symmetry.space_group_name_H-M   'P 1'
#
loop_
_entity.id
_entity.type
_entity.pdbx_description
1 polymer ?
#
loop_
_entity_poly.entity_id
_entity_poly.type
_entity_poly.pdbx_seq_one_letter_code
_entity_poly.pdbx_strand_id
1 'polypeptide(L)'
;MLWKLAILIVPGVVLLCTLYTGSKGKGIGGGGYDLSELVYSCMYTIFVVCWNIWITTALLMSKTALDKQNNKILLIIGVLVLIASATWFFRFLR
;
A
#
# COMPACT_ATOMS: atom_id res chain seq x y z
N MET A 1 -7.46 15.15 7.91
CA MET A 1 -7.92 13.79 7.52
C MET A 1 -7.64 13.51 6.06
N LEU A 2 -8.18 14.30 5.12
CA LEU A 2 -8.04 14.10 3.67
C LEU A 2 -6.59 13.97 3.18
N TRP A 3 -5.67 14.84 3.60
CA TRP A 3 -4.26 14.77 3.19
C TRP A 3 -3.56 13.47 3.60
N LYS A 4 -3.78 12.99 4.82
CA LYS A 4 -3.23 11.72 5.31
C LYS A 4 -3.71 10.55 4.45
N LEU A 5 -5.00 10.59 4.08
CA LEU A 5 -5.65 9.58 3.27
C LEU A 5 -5.16 9.63 1.81
N ALA A 6 -4.97 10.83 1.25
CA ALA A 6 -4.42 11.02 -0.09
C ALA A 6 -3.00 10.45 -0.23
N ILE A 7 -2.15 10.62 0.80
CA ILE A 7 -0.79 10.05 0.85
C ILE A 7 -0.82 8.51 0.76
N LEU A 8 -1.88 7.86 1.25
CA LEU A 8 -2.04 6.40 1.13
C LEU A 8 -2.63 6.00 -0.23
N ILE A 9 -3.67 6.70 -0.69
CA ILE A 9 -4.40 6.33 -1.92
C ILE A 9 -3.55 6.57 -3.16
N VAL A 10 -2.86 7.71 -3.26
CA VAL A 10 -2.14 8.10 -4.49
C VAL A 10 -1.12 7.03 -4.92
N PRO A 11 -0.22 6.54 -4.04
CA PRO A 11 0.70 5.47 -4.41
C PRO A 11 0.00 4.15 -4.74
N GLY A 12 -1.14 3.86 -4.09
CA GLY A 12 -1.94 2.67 -4.39
C GLY A 12 -2.60 2.73 -5.77
N VAL A 13 -3.11 3.88 -6.19
CA VAL A 13 -3.67 4.10 -7.53
C VAL A 13 -2.58 4.00 -8.59
N VAL A 14 -1.41 4.59 -8.35
CA VAL A 14 -0.26 4.47 -9.27
C VAL A 14 0.11 2.99 -9.45
N LEU A 15 0.15 2.22 -8.36
CA LEU A 15 0.49 0.80 -8.42
C LEU A 15 -0.56 -0.01 -9.18
N LEU A 16 -1.86 0.26 -8.94
CA LEU A 16 -2.95 -0.36 -9.70
C LEU A 16 -2.87 -0.02 -11.20
N CYS A 17 -2.57 1.24 -11.54
CA CYS A 17 -2.36 1.64 -12.92
C CYS A 17 -1.19 0.85 -13.54
N THR A 18 -0.04 0.76 -12.86
CA THR A 18 1.11 0.01 -13.39
C THR A 18 0.81 -1.48 -13.60
N LEU A 19 0.03 -2.11 -12.71
CA LEU A 19 -0.39 -3.50 -12.85
C LEU A 19 -1.37 -3.72 -14.02
N TYR A 20 -2.25 -2.75 -14.30
CA TYR A 20 -3.24 -2.87 -15.37
C TYR A 20 -2.71 -2.48 -16.74
N THR A 21 -1.74 -1.55 -16.80
CA THR A 21 -1.08 -1.10 -18.03
C THR A 21 0.20 -1.86 -18.34
N GLY A 22 0.68 -2.70 -17.41
CA GLY A 22 1.81 -3.59 -17.61
C GLY A 22 1.57 -4.45 -18.86
N SER A 23 2.38 -4.23 -19.89
CA SER A 23 2.35 -5.02 -21.11
C SER A 23 2.52 -6.49 -20.73
N LYS A 24 1.50 -7.32 -21.01
CA LYS A 24 1.59 -8.79 -20.96
C LYS A 24 2.51 -9.27 -22.09
N GLY A 25 3.79 -8.92 -22.03
CA GLY A 25 4.78 -9.33 -22.99
C GLY A 25 4.91 -10.85 -22.94
N LYS A 26 4.66 -11.51 -24.08
CA LYS A 26 4.92 -12.95 -24.25
C LYS A 26 6.44 -13.19 -24.11
N GLY A 27 6.91 -13.51 -22.91
CA GLY A 27 8.28 -13.94 -22.68
C GLY A 27 8.52 -15.32 -23.30
N ILE A 28 9.29 -15.37 -24.38
CA ILE A 28 9.82 -16.62 -24.95
C ILE A 28 11.08 -16.96 -24.16
N GLY A 29 10.99 -17.98 -23.30
CA GLY A 29 12.07 -18.40 -22.39
C GLY A 29 11.70 -18.09 -20.94
N GLY A 30 11.79 -19.10 -20.07
CA GLY A 30 11.24 -19.16 -18.71
C GLY A 30 11.84 -18.20 -17.66
N GLY A 31 12.13 -16.96 -18.03
CA GLY A 31 12.59 -15.86 -17.18
C GLY A 31 11.75 -14.58 -17.32
N GLY A 32 10.52 -14.68 -17.84
CA GLY A 32 9.60 -13.56 -18.01
C GLY A 32 8.87 -13.13 -16.73
N TYR A 33 9.51 -13.18 -15.56
CA TYR A 33 8.97 -12.53 -14.37
C TYR A 33 9.23 -11.04 -14.52
N ASP A 34 8.17 -10.23 -14.56
CA ASP A 34 8.32 -8.79 -14.50
C ASP A 34 8.73 -8.40 -13.07
N LEU A 35 10.05 -8.39 -12.81
CA LEU A 35 10.62 -8.00 -11.52
C LEU A 35 10.11 -6.62 -11.09
N SER A 36 9.72 -5.78 -12.05
CA SER A 36 9.12 -4.47 -11.78
C SER A 36 7.91 -4.59 -10.86
N GLU A 37 6.99 -5.52 -11.14
CA GLU A 37 5.78 -5.70 -10.32
C GLU A 37 6.10 -6.15 -8.89
N LEU A 38 7.06 -7.08 -8.74
CA LEU A 38 7.52 -7.56 -7.43
C LEU A 38 8.21 -6.43 -6.64
N VAL A 39 9.09 -5.67 -7.28
CA VAL A 39 9.80 -4.54 -6.67
C VAL A 39 8.83 -3.43 -6.27
N TYR A 40 7.89 -3.06 -7.14
CA TYR A 40 6.85 -2.07 -6.81
C TYR A 40 5.96 -2.52 -5.67
N SER A 41 5.53 -3.78 -5.66
CA SER A 41 4.72 -4.35 -4.57
C SER A 41 5.49 -4.37 -3.24
N CYS A 42 6.78 -4.70 -3.26
CA CYS A 42 7.65 -4.65 -2.08
C CYS A 42 7.81 -3.22 -1.55
N MET A 43 8.16 -2.26 -2.41
CA MET A 43 8.31 -0.85 -2.05
C MET A 43 7.01 -0.26 -1.49
N TYR A 44 5.88 -0.58 -2.11
CA TYR A 44 4.57 -0.14 -1.63
C TYR A 44 4.21 -0.76 -0.28
N THR A 45 4.52 -2.03 -0.06
CA THR A 45 4.30 -2.68 1.24
C THR A 45 5.09 -1.97 2.33
N ILE A 46 6.37 -1.68 2.11
CA ILE A 46 7.21 -0.90 3.05
C ILE A 46 6.60 0.49 3.29
N PHE A 47 6.18 1.17 2.24
CA PHE A 47 5.55 2.49 2.33
C PHE A 47 4.28 2.45 3.20
N VAL A 48 3.40 1.46 2.99
CA VAL A 48 2.17 1.27 3.78
C VAL A 48 2.51 0.98 5.25
N VAL A 49 3.55 0.20 5.53
CA VAL A 49 4.03 -0.03 6.90
C VAL A 49 4.47 1.28 7.55
N CYS A 50 5.32 2.07 6.90
CA CYS A 50 5.77 3.37 7.39
C CYS A 50 4.59 4.33 7.62
N TRP A 51 3.61 4.33 6.72
CA TRP A 51 2.40 5.14 6.85
C TRP A 51 1.55 4.72 8.05
N ASN A 52 1.39 3.41 8.29
CA ASN A 52 0.67 2.91 9.48
C ASN A 52 1.39 3.30 10.78
N ILE A 53 2.73 3.24 10.82
CA ILE A 53 3.51 3.72 11.97
C ILE A 53 3.26 5.20 12.21
N TRP A 54 3.28 6.04 11.15
CA TRP A 54 2.92 7.45 11.26
C TRP A 54 1.52 7.60 11.86
N ILE A 55 0.48 7.01 11.29
CA ILE A 55 -0.89 7.17 11.79
C ILE A 55 -1.02 6.70 13.24
N THR A 56 -0.30 5.65 13.64
CA THR A 56 -0.24 5.19 15.03
C THR A 56 0.35 6.26 15.94
N THR A 57 1.49 6.86 15.58
CA THR A 57 2.06 7.98 16.36
C THR A 57 1.12 9.18 16.43
N ALA A 58 0.43 9.51 15.33
CA ALA A 58 -0.55 10.59 15.29
C ALA A 58 -1.79 10.30 16.17
N LEU A 59 -2.20 9.03 16.27
CA LEU A 59 -3.27 8.60 17.17
C LEU A 59 -2.86 8.76 18.64
N LEU A 60 -1.61 8.42 18.98
CA LEU A 60 -1.08 8.56 20.34
C LEU A 60 -0.92 10.04 20.75
N MET A 61 -0.52 10.90 19.82
CA MET A 61 -0.34 12.35 20.07
C MET A 61 -1.65 13.15 20.04
N SER A 62 -2.76 12.53 19.64
CA SER A 62 -4.04 13.20 19.47
C SER A 62 -4.68 13.57 20.81
N LYS A 63 -4.92 14.86 21.03
CA LYS A 63 -5.52 15.39 22.27
C LYS A 63 -7.05 15.47 22.22
N THR A 64 -7.64 15.57 21.02
CA THR A 64 -9.10 15.70 20.86
C THR A 64 -9.75 14.34 20.57
N ALA A 65 -11.03 14.19 20.96
CA ALA A 65 -11.79 12.97 20.68
C ALA A 65 -12.03 12.76 19.17
N LEU A 66 -12.24 13.85 18.44
CA LEU A 66 -12.46 13.84 17.00
C LEU A 66 -11.21 13.43 16.22
N ASP A 67 -10.02 13.91 16.60
CA ASP A 67 -8.76 13.49 15.99
C ASP A 67 -8.44 12.02 16.30
N LYS A 68 -8.76 11.56 17.51
CA LYS A 68 -8.64 10.14 17.90
C LYS A 68 -9.51 9.25 17.02
N GLN A 69 -10.77 9.61 16.83
CA GLN A 69 -11.68 8.86 15.97
C GLN A 69 -11.21 8.85 14.51
N ASN A 70 -10.80 10.00 13.97
CA ASN A 70 -10.29 10.12 12.61
C ASN A 70 -9.02 9.28 12.39
N ASN A 71 -8.06 9.35 13.31
CA ASN A 71 -6.83 8.56 13.21
C ASN A 71 -7.09 7.06 13.40
N LYS A 72 -8.07 6.65 14.23
CA LYS A 72 -8.51 5.24 14.32
C LYS A 72 -9.07 4.72 13.00
N ILE A 73 -9.96 5.48 12.35
CA ILE A 73 -10.53 5.10 11.04
C ILE A 73 -9.42 4.99 10.00
N LEU A 74 -8.51 5.97 9.96
CA LEU A 74 -7.34 5.94 9.06
C LEU A 74 -6.46 4.72 9.30
N LEU A 75 -6.26 4.32 10.56
CA LEU A 75 -5.47 3.15 10.92
C LEU A 75 -6.13 1.84 10.45
N ILE A 76 -7.46 1.71 10.61
CA ILE A 76 -8.21 0.57 10.08
C ILE A 76 -8.04 0.48 8.56
N ILE A 77 -8.18 1.59 7.84
CA ILE A 77 -7.96 1.64 6.39
C ILE A 77 -6.53 1.23 6.03
N GLY A 78 -5.53 1.77 6.75
CA GLY A 78 -4.12 1.43 6.55
C GLY A 78 -3.81 -0.04 6.73
N VAL A 79 -4.43 -0.68 7.74
CA VAL A 79 -4.29 -2.12 8.00
C VAL A 79 -4.94 -2.95 6.89
N LEU A 80 -6.14 -2.57 6.44
CA LEU A 80 -6.80 -3.25 5.31
C LEU A 80 -5.97 -3.17 4.02
N VAL A 81 -5.39 -2.00 3.73
CA VAL A 81 -4.49 -1.81 2.59
C VAL A 81 -3.23 -2.66 2.74
N LEU A 82 -2.67 -2.75 3.95
CA LEU A 82 -1.51 -3.61 4.22
C LEU A 82 -1.83 -5.08 3.95
N ILE A 83 -2.96 -5.59 4.46
CA ILE A 83 -3.39 -6.98 4.23
C ILE A 83 -3.58 -7.25 2.73
N ALA A 84 -4.21 -6.33 2.01
CA ALA A 84 -4.40 -6.47 0.56
C ALA A 84 -3.05 -6.51 -0.18
N SER A 85 -2.13 -5.59 0.15
CA SER A 85 -0.79 -5.56 -0.45
C SER A 85 0.04 -6.81 -0.13
N ALA A 86 -0.01 -7.29 1.11
CA ALA A 86 0.70 -8.50 1.53
C ALA A 86 0.14 -9.74 0.84
N THR A 87 -1.19 -9.86 0.75
CA THR A 87 -1.85 -10.95 0.03
C THR A 87 -1.44 -10.98 -1.43
N TRP A 88 -1.37 -9.81 -2.06
CA TRP A 88 -0.89 -9.67 -3.44
C TRP A 88 0.58 -10.08 -3.56
N PHE A 89 1.45 -9.59 -2.68
CA PHE A 89 2.87 -9.91 -2.66
C PHE A 89 3.12 -11.42 -2.49
N PHE A 90 2.43 -12.09 -1.56
CA PHE A 90 2.56 -13.54 -1.36
C PHE A 90 2.04 -14.36 -2.55
N ARG A 91 1.07 -13.84 -3.31
CA ARG A 91 0.62 -14.48 -4.55
C ARG A 91 1.72 -14.48 -5.63
N PHE A 92 2.60 -13.49 -5.66
CA PHE A 92 3.72 -13.44 -6.60
C PHE A 92 4.88 -14.38 -6.24
N LEU A 93 5.00 -14.76 -4.96
CA LEU A 93 6.06 -15.65 -4.47
C LEU A 93 5.77 -17.15 -4.66
N ARG A 94 4.54 -17.51 -5.06
CA ARG A 94 4.05 -18.89 -5.17
C ARG A 94 3.85 -19.29 -6.61
#